data_AF-A0A5C5YU00-F1
#
_entry.id   AF-A0A5C5YU00-F1
#
_cell.length_a   1.000
_cell.length_b   1.000
_cell.length_c   1.000
_cell.angle_alpha   90.00
_cell.angle_beta   90.00
_cell.angle_gamma   90.00
#
_symmetry.space_group_name_H-M   'P 1'
#
loop_
_entity.id
_entity.type
_entity.pdbx_description
1 polymer ?
#
loop_
_entity_poly.entity_id
_entity_poly.type
_entity_poly.pdbx_seq_one_letter_code
_entity_poly.pdbx_strand_id
1 'polypeptide(L)'
;MQDTKRRSKKFIDKAVQGALMLRVARYWALSLCLVAGLTAVGWLFVWPGIPSVVGNWDAVAPLAQVLLVGLAVTIGLMPVVLFDLAKMSNRFVGPVYRMQRCLNDLADGKPVRPVKFRDEDYWHDLAAAFNRVLAAQQQQPAAPTKAEATAEPSEAAATHAEELQAV
;
A
#
# COMPACT_ATOMS: atom_id res chain seq x y z
N MET A 1 21.88 -22.98 -20.19
CA MET A 1 20.51 -22.42 -20.16
C MET A 1 20.25 -21.94 -18.74
N GLN A 2 20.22 -20.62 -18.52
CA GLN A 2 20.00 -20.05 -17.18
C GLN A 2 18.49 -19.88 -16.97
N ASP A 3 17.94 -20.59 -15.99
CA ASP A 3 16.56 -20.43 -15.54
C ASP A 3 16.35 -19.01 -15.01
N THR A 4 15.75 -18.14 -15.84
CA THR A 4 15.20 -16.88 -15.38
C THR A 4 13.98 -17.16 -14.51
N LYS A 5 14.20 -17.43 -13.21
CA LYS A 5 13.15 -17.44 -12.18
C LYS A 5 12.53 -16.03 -12.11
N ARG A 6 11.53 -15.81 -12.95
CA ARG A 6 10.69 -14.61 -12.97
C ARG A 6 10.03 -14.47 -11.61
N ARG A 7 10.51 -13.51 -10.80
CA ARG A 7 10.08 -13.27 -9.41
C ARG A 7 8.66 -12.69 -9.39
N SER A 8 7.67 -13.55 -9.61
CA SER A 8 6.24 -13.25 -9.51
C SER A 8 5.81 -13.18 -8.04
N LYS A 9 6.25 -12.15 -7.31
CA LYS A 9 5.66 -11.83 -6.00
C LYS A 9 4.39 -11.02 -6.24
N LYS A 10 3.30 -11.72 -6.56
CA LYS A 10 1.94 -11.14 -6.70
C LYS A 10 1.25 -10.92 -5.33
N PHE A 11 1.93 -11.24 -4.24
CA PHE A 11 1.52 -10.96 -2.86
C PHE A 11 2.72 -10.35 -2.13
N ILE A 12 2.80 -9.02 -2.13
CA ILE A 12 3.89 -8.27 -1.48
C ILE A 12 3.62 -8.11 0.02
N ASP A 13 2.37 -8.20 0.47
CA ASP A 13 2.02 -8.12 1.89
C ASP A 13 0.85 -9.03 2.27
N LYS A 14 1.14 -10.35 2.39
CA LYS A 14 0.14 -11.35 2.79
C LYS A 14 -0.42 -11.11 4.18
N ALA A 15 0.32 -10.42 5.05
CA ALA A 15 -0.11 -10.16 6.43
C ALA A 15 -1.20 -9.10 6.46
N VAL A 16 -0.98 -7.95 5.81
CA VAL A 16 -1.97 -6.87 5.76
C VAL A 16 -3.16 -7.24 4.88
N GLN A 17 -2.92 -7.85 3.71
CA GLN A 17 -4.00 -8.27 2.81
C GLN A 17 -4.81 -9.42 3.41
N GLY A 18 -4.17 -10.37 4.10
CA GLY A 18 -4.85 -11.45 4.82
C GLY A 18 -5.72 -10.91 5.96
N ALA A 19 -5.22 -9.95 6.73
CA ALA A 19 -6.00 -9.30 7.79
C ALA A 19 -7.21 -8.54 7.24
N LEU A 20 -7.06 -7.83 6.11
CA LEU A 20 -8.16 -7.14 5.45
C LEU A 20 -9.19 -8.13 4.86
N MET A 21 -8.72 -9.17 4.18
CA MET A 21 -9.59 -10.23 3.63
C MET A 21 -10.36 -10.95 4.72
N LEU A 22 -9.71 -11.29 5.84
CA LEU A 22 -10.37 -11.92 6.99
C LEU A 22 -11.41 -10.98 7.62
N ARG A 23 -11.10 -9.69 7.73
CA ARG A 23 -12.04 -8.69 8.23
C ARG A 23 -13.28 -8.60 7.33
N VAL A 24 -13.09 -8.57 6.02
CA VAL A 24 -14.19 -8.54 5.05
C VAL A 24 -15.00 -9.83 5.08
N ALA A 25 -14.34 -10.99 5.09
CA ALA A 25 -15.02 -12.28 5.22
C ALA A 25 -15.84 -12.38 6.52
N ARG A 26 -15.32 -11.84 7.65
CA ARG A 26 -16.06 -11.78 8.91
C ARG A 26 -17.28 -10.88 8.84
N TYR A 27 -17.16 -9.67 8.27
CA TYR A 27 -18.32 -8.79 8.09
C TYR A 27 -19.35 -9.39 7.15
N TRP A 28 -18.91 -10.11 6.12
CA TRP A 28 -19.77 -10.86 5.22
C TRP A 28 -20.52 -11.98 5.96
N ALA A 29 -19.83 -12.78 6.77
CA ALA A 29 -20.49 -13.82 7.57
C ALA A 29 -21.52 -13.23 8.54
N LEU A 30 -21.18 -12.11 9.20
CA LEU A 30 -22.11 -11.40 10.08
C LEU A 30 -23.32 -10.86 9.32
N SER A 31 -23.14 -10.29 8.13
CA SER A 31 -24.26 -9.78 7.32
C SER A 31 -25.16 -10.92 6.86
N LEU A 32 -24.60 -12.08 6.49
CA LEU A 32 -25.38 -13.27 6.15
C LEU A 32 -26.20 -13.77 7.35
N CYS A 33 -25.60 -13.86 8.54
CA CYS A 33 -26.34 -14.23 9.75
C CYS A 33 -27.48 -13.25 10.04
N LEU A 34 -27.23 -11.94 9.87
CA LEU A 34 -28.23 -10.90 10.13
C LEU A 34 -29.37 -10.95 9.11
N VAL A 35 -29.07 -11.09 7.82
CA VAL A 35 -30.08 -11.22 6.76
C VAL A 35 -30.87 -12.52 6.91
N ALA A 36 -30.21 -13.64 7.18
CA ALA A 36 -30.88 -14.92 7.40
C ALA A 36 -31.79 -14.87 8.64
N GLY A 37 -31.32 -14.27 9.73
CA GLY A 37 -32.09 -14.06 10.95
C GLY A 37 -33.31 -13.16 10.72
N LEU A 38 -33.13 -12.01 10.06
CA LEU A 38 -34.24 -11.11 9.70
C LEU A 38 -35.25 -11.79 8.78
N THR A 39 -34.78 -12.58 7.81
CA THR A 39 -35.64 -13.33 6.90
C THR A 39 -36.44 -14.39 7.66
N ALA A 40 -35.80 -15.14 8.55
CA ALA A 40 -36.46 -16.15 9.36
C ALA A 40 -37.48 -15.54 10.33
N VAL A 41 -37.13 -14.44 11.00
CA VAL A 41 -38.05 -13.70 11.88
C VAL A 41 -39.22 -13.13 11.07
N GLY A 42 -38.95 -12.42 9.98
CA GLY A 42 -39.99 -11.87 9.12
C GLY A 42 -40.94 -12.95 8.60
N TRP A 43 -40.40 -14.08 8.15
CA TRP A 43 -41.19 -15.23 7.72
C TRP A 43 -42.03 -15.79 8.87
N LEU A 44 -41.45 -16.02 10.05
CA LEU A 44 -42.15 -16.57 11.20
C LEU A 44 -43.30 -15.68 11.72
N PHE A 45 -43.16 -14.34 11.62
CA PHE A 45 -44.14 -13.38 12.14
C PHE A 45 -45.15 -12.87 11.10
N VAL A 46 -44.83 -12.90 9.80
CA VAL A 46 -45.72 -12.37 8.75
C VAL A 46 -46.50 -13.48 8.05
N TRP A 47 -45.85 -14.61 7.73
CA TRP A 47 -46.45 -15.72 6.99
C TRP A 47 -45.56 -16.97 7.07
N PRO A 48 -45.98 -18.12 7.63
CA PRO A 48 -47.34 -18.55 8.00
C PRO A 48 -47.74 -18.27 9.47
N GLY A 49 -46.83 -17.79 10.31
CA GLY A 49 -47.05 -17.61 11.75
C GLY A 49 -46.42 -18.74 12.58
N ILE A 50 -46.05 -18.45 13.84
CA ILE A 50 -45.43 -19.41 14.78
C ILE A 50 -46.20 -20.74 14.90
N PRO A 51 -47.55 -20.76 15.06
CA PRO A 51 -48.28 -21.99 15.33
C PRO A 51 -48.18 -23.03 14.20
N SER A 52 -48.07 -22.56 12.96
CA SER A 52 -47.95 -23.39 11.75
C SER A 52 -46.60 -24.08 11.58
N VAL A 53 -45.58 -23.65 12.33
CA VAL A 53 -44.19 -24.11 12.21
C VAL A 53 -43.83 -25.05 13.36
N VAL A 54 -44.45 -24.87 14.53
CA VAL A 54 -44.22 -25.73 15.70
C VAL A 54 -44.73 -27.14 15.41
N GLY A 55 -43.80 -28.10 15.34
CA GLY A 55 -44.12 -29.52 15.11
C GLY A 55 -44.31 -29.92 13.65
N ASN A 56 -44.19 -28.99 12.69
CA ASN A 56 -44.32 -29.28 11.26
C ASN A 56 -43.04 -28.89 10.51
N TRP A 57 -42.18 -29.87 10.25
CA TRP A 57 -40.93 -29.67 9.52
C TRP A 57 -41.14 -29.37 8.03
N ASP A 58 -42.25 -29.79 7.43
CA ASP A 58 -42.54 -29.49 6.03
C ASP A 58 -42.83 -28.00 5.83
N ALA A 59 -43.33 -27.32 6.88
CA ALA A 59 -43.56 -25.89 6.85
C ALA A 59 -42.25 -25.07 6.76
N VAL A 60 -41.12 -25.58 7.27
CA VAL A 60 -39.82 -24.86 7.21
C VAL A 60 -39.06 -25.07 5.90
N ALA A 61 -39.43 -26.08 5.10
CA ALA A 61 -38.71 -26.43 3.87
C ALA A 61 -38.60 -25.25 2.87
N PRO A 62 -39.65 -24.43 2.63
CA PRO A 62 -39.54 -23.28 1.73
C PRO A 62 -38.56 -22.22 2.24
N LEU A 63 -38.55 -21.95 3.56
CA LEU A 63 -37.61 -21.02 4.17
C LEU A 63 -36.16 -21.53 4.01
N ALA A 64 -35.94 -22.82 4.27
CA ALA A 64 -34.63 -23.44 4.09
C ALA A 64 -34.14 -23.36 2.63
N GLN A 65 -35.03 -23.58 1.65
CA GLN A 65 -34.70 -23.44 0.23
C GLN A 65 -34.29 -22.01 -0.14
N VAL A 66 -35.04 -21.01 0.31
CA VAL A 66 -34.72 -19.59 0.05
C VAL A 66 -33.37 -19.22 0.67
N LEU A 67 -33.13 -19.62 1.93
CA LEU A 67 -31.87 -19.36 2.61
C LEU A 67 -30.70 -20.09 1.94
N LEU A 68 -30.89 -21.33 1.48
CA LEU A 68 -29.86 -22.11 0.79
C LEU A 68 -29.50 -21.51 -0.57
N VAL A 69 -30.49 -21.07 -1.35
CA VAL A 69 -30.25 -20.37 -2.63
C VAL A 69 -29.52 -19.05 -2.38
N GLY A 70 -29.96 -18.25 -1.40
CA GLY A 70 -29.29 -17.01 -1.02
C GLY A 70 -27.85 -17.23 -0.56
N LEU A 71 -27.62 -18.27 0.24
CA LEU A 71 -26.28 -18.67 0.68
C LEU A 71 -25.40 -19.10 -0.50
N ALA A 72 -25.92 -19.91 -1.42
CA ALA A 72 -25.19 -20.37 -2.60
C ALA A 72 -24.77 -19.19 -3.50
N VAL A 73 -25.68 -18.25 -3.77
CA VAL A 73 -25.40 -17.05 -4.56
C VAL A 73 -24.34 -16.17 -3.88
N THR A 74 -24.48 -15.93 -2.59
CA THR A 74 -23.55 -15.05 -1.85
C THR A 74 -22.16 -15.66 -1.69
N ILE A 75 -22.06 -16.97 -1.41
CA ILE A 75 -20.77 -17.68 -1.40
C ILE A 75 -20.13 -17.66 -2.80
N GLY A 76 -20.91 -17.82 -3.86
CA GLY A 76 -20.41 -17.71 -5.24
C GLY A 76 -19.86 -16.32 -5.58
N LEU A 77 -20.47 -15.27 -5.02
CA LEU A 77 -20.03 -13.88 -5.24
C LEU A 77 -18.78 -13.52 -4.41
N MET A 78 -18.61 -14.13 -3.25
CA MET A 78 -17.53 -13.87 -2.30
C MET A 78 -16.11 -13.90 -2.92
N PRO A 79 -15.69 -14.92 -3.70
CA PRO A 79 -14.35 -14.93 -4.30
C PRO A 79 -14.14 -13.80 -5.32
N VAL A 80 -15.19 -13.38 -6.04
CA VAL A 80 -15.11 -12.27 -6.99
C VAL A 80 -14.82 -10.96 -6.25
N VAL A 81 -15.55 -10.70 -5.16
CA VAL A 81 -15.37 -9.49 -4.35
C VAL A 81 -14.01 -9.49 -3.64
N LEU A 82 -13.59 -10.63 -3.08
CA LEU A 82 -12.27 -10.75 -2.47
C LEU A 82 -11.14 -10.52 -3.48
N PHE A 83 -11.27 -11.05 -4.69
CA PHE A 83 -10.28 -10.86 -5.74
C PHE A 83 -10.19 -9.39 -6.16
N ASP A 84 -11.32 -8.73 -6.35
CA ASP A 84 -11.35 -7.32 -6.71
C ASP A 84 -10.76 -6.43 -5.61
N LEU A 85 -11.12 -6.70 -4.35
CA LEU A 85 -10.57 -5.99 -3.20
C LEU A 85 -9.05 -6.19 -3.08
N ALA A 86 -8.55 -7.40 -3.30
CA ALA A 86 -7.12 -7.67 -3.31
C ALA A 86 -6.41 -6.91 -4.44
N LYS A 87 -7.02 -6.87 -5.63
CA LYS A 87 -6.48 -6.11 -6.77
C LYS A 87 -6.44 -4.61 -6.46
N MET A 88 -7.50 -4.05 -5.89
CA MET A 88 -7.54 -2.66 -5.44
C MET A 88 -6.48 -2.39 -4.38
N SER A 89 -6.39 -3.21 -3.34
CA SER A 89 -5.35 -3.09 -2.29
C SER A 89 -3.93 -3.07 -2.88
N ASN A 90 -3.65 -3.91 -3.87
CA ASN A 90 -2.35 -3.92 -4.54
C ASN A 90 -2.04 -2.61 -5.28
N ARG A 91 -3.05 -1.91 -5.85
CA ARG A 91 -2.89 -0.58 -6.46
C ARG A 91 -2.53 0.50 -5.44
N PHE A 92 -2.87 0.31 -4.17
CA PHE A 92 -2.48 1.23 -3.09
C PHE A 92 -1.10 0.91 -2.53
N VAL A 93 -0.85 -0.35 -2.17
CA VAL A 93 0.36 -0.75 -1.43
C VAL A 93 1.62 -0.65 -2.29
N GLY A 94 1.54 -1.01 -3.57
CA GLY A 94 2.70 -1.01 -4.47
C GLY A 94 3.38 0.36 -4.62
N PRO A 95 2.63 1.42 -4.96
CA PRO A 95 3.15 2.79 -5.03
C PRO A 95 3.76 3.28 -3.71
N VAL A 96 3.07 3.07 -2.59
CA VAL A 96 3.54 3.50 -1.25
C VAL A 96 4.85 2.83 -0.87
N TYR A 97 4.96 1.51 -1.07
CA TYR A 97 6.20 0.78 -0.78
C TYR A 97 7.37 1.26 -1.65
N ARG A 98 7.12 1.54 -2.94
CA ARG A 98 8.14 2.10 -3.84
C ARG A 98 8.62 3.47 -3.35
N MET A 99 7.69 4.31 -2.90
CA MET A 99 8.01 5.64 -2.40
C MET A 99 8.78 5.60 -1.08
N GLN A 100 8.41 4.71 -0.15
CA GLN A 100 9.18 4.48 1.08
C GLN A 100 10.62 4.09 0.79
N ARG A 101 10.84 3.20 -0.19
CA ARG A 101 12.19 2.83 -0.62
C ARG A 101 12.96 4.02 -1.18
N CYS A 102 12.34 4.83 -2.04
CA CYS A 102 12.96 6.04 -2.58
C CYS A 102 13.30 7.06 -1.48
N LEU A 103 12.45 7.21 -0.46
CA LEU A 103 12.72 8.05 0.71
C LEU A 103 13.92 7.54 1.51
N ASN A 104 14.01 6.23 1.75
CA ASN A 104 15.15 5.65 2.46
C ASN A 104 16.45 5.80 1.65
N ASP A 105 16.41 5.56 0.34
CA ASP A 105 17.58 5.75 -0.51
C ASP A 105 18.02 7.23 -0.54
N LEU A 106 17.08 8.17 -0.52
CA LEU A 106 17.37 9.60 -0.42
C LEU A 106 17.99 9.96 0.94
N ALA A 107 17.47 9.39 2.03
CA ALA A 107 18.01 9.59 3.38
C ALA A 107 19.43 9.04 3.52
N ASP A 108 19.76 7.96 2.80
CA ASP A 108 21.10 7.39 2.72
C ASP A 108 22.05 8.20 1.79
N GLY A 109 21.60 9.31 1.21
CA GLY A 109 22.37 10.12 0.26
C GLY A 109 22.60 9.46 -1.09
N LYS A 110 21.86 8.39 -1.42
CA LYS A 110 21.98 7.72 -2.72
C LYS A 110 21.27 8.53 -3.80
N PRO A 111 21.73 8.47 -5.06
CA PRO A 111 21.04 9.13 -6.16
C PRO A 111 19.67 8.47 -6.41
N VAL A 112 18.60 9.22 -6.17
CA VAL A 112 17.23 8.78 -6.42
C VAL A 112 16.70 9.41 -7.71
N ARG A 113 16.02 8.61 -8.54
CA ARG A 113 15.35 9.07 -9.77
C ARG A 113 13.90 9.49 -9.46
N PRO A 114 13.31 10.40 -10.27
CA PRO A 114 11.91 10.76 -10.14
C PRO A 114 10.99 9.52 -10.16
N VAL A 115 10.02 9.49 -9.25
CA VAL A 115 9.05 8.42 -9.11
C VAL A 115 7.91 8.65 -10.10
N LYS A 116 7.61 7.63 -10.92
CA LYS A 116 6.42 7.59 -11.77
C LYS A 116 5.60 6.35 -11.45
N PHE A 117 4.31 6.55 -11.19
CA PHE A 117 3.33 5.47 -10.98
C PHE A 117 2.60 5.14 -12.29
N ARG A 118 1.87 4.03 -12.32
CA ARG A 118 1.09 3.62 -13.50
C ARG A 118 -0.17 4.46 -13.60
N ASP A 119 -0.72 4.65 -14.79
CA ASP A 119 -1.90 5.52 -15.00
C ASP A 119 -3.08 5.14 -14.09
N GLU A 120 -3.22 3.84 -13.84
CA GLU A 120 -4.21 3.23 -12.97
C GLU A 120 -3.91 3.37 -11.45
N ASP A 121 -2.82 3.99 -11.00
CA ASP A 121 -2.53 4.13 -9.58
C ASP A 121 -3.12 5.43 -9.00
N TYR A 122 -3.62 5.42 -7.77
CA TYR A 122 -4.27 6.59 -7.14
C TYR A 122 -3.31 7.67 -6.63
N TRP A 123 -2.00 7.45 -6.71
CA TRP A 123 -0.98 8.23 -5.97
C TRP A 123 -0.20 9.23 -6.85
N HIS A 124 -0.72 9.61 -8.02
CA HIS A 124 -0.02 10.50 -8.96
C HIS A 124 0.34 11.86 -8.34
N ASP A 125 -0.58 12.48 -7.61
CA ASP A 125 -0.34 13.77 -6.95
C ASP A 125 0.75 13.67 -5.88
N LEU A 126 0.78 12.54 -5.17
CA LEU A 126 1.80 12.26 -4.17
C LEU A 126 3.18 12.06 -4.83
N ALA A 127 3.24 11.36 -5.97
CA ALA A 127 4.48 11.27 -6.76
C ALA A 127 4.94 12.63 -7.27
N ALA A 128 4.02 13.46 -7.76
CA ALA A 128 4.34 14.81 -8.22
C ALA A 128 4.88 15.68 -7.08
N ALA A 129 4.28 15.62 -5.90
CA ALA A 129 4.78 16.29 -4.70
C ALA A 129 6.17 15.78 -4.30
N PHE A 130 6.40 14.47 -4.28
CA PHE A 130 7.69 13.87 -3.98
C PHE A 130 8.78 14.32 -4.96
N ASN A 131 8.48 14.30 -6.27
CA ASN A 131 9.43 14.71 -7.30
C ASN A 131 9.82 16.18 -7.20
N ARG A 132 8.92 17.06 -6.77
CA ARG A 132 9.24 18.48 -6.49
C ARG A 132 10.24 18.62 -5.35
N VAL A 133 10.06 17.87 -4.26
CA VAL A 133 11.00 17.85 -3.13
C VAL A 133 12.37 17.32 -3.58
N LEU A 134 12.38 16.22 -4.34
CA LEU A 134 13.61 15.64 -4.87
C LEU A 134 14.39 16.62 -5.75
N ALA A 135 13.69 17.35 -6.63
CA ALA A 135 14.31 18.36 -7.49
C ALA A 135 14.92 19.51 -6.68
N ALA A 136 14.22 20.00 -5.64
CA ALA A 136 14.73 21.05 -4.77
C ALA A 136 16.01 20.63 -4.03
N GLN A 137 16.06 19.37 -3.55
CA GLN A 137 17.22 18.79 -2.88
C GLN A 137 18.43 18.64 -3.82
N GLN A 138 18.20 18.21 -5.07
CA GLN A 138 19.25 18.07 -6.08
C GLN A 138 19.79 19.40 -6.61
N GLN A 139 18.99 20.46 -6.56
CA GLN A 139 19.38 21.81 -6.97
C GLN A 139 20.14 22.57 -5.90
N GLN A 140 20.21 22.07 -4.66
CA GLN A 140 21.02 22.66 -3.61
C GLN A 140 22.50 22.40 -3.91
N PRO A 141 23.29 23.42 -4.30
CA PRO A 141 24.70 23.22 -4.59
C PRO A 141 25.37 22.73 -3.31
N ALA A 142 26.21 21.69 -3.42
CA ALA A 142 27.08 21.30 -2.34
C ALA A 142 27.78 22.55 -1.82
N ALA A 143 27.49 22.94 -0.58
CA ALA A 143 28.11 24.11 0.03
C ALA A 143 29.63 23.96 -0.14
N PRO A 144 30.35 24.99 -0.63
CA PRO A 144 31.77 24.87 -0.88
C PRO A 144 32.44 24.48 0.44
N THR A 145 32.99 23.26 0.47
CA THR A 145 33.83 22.78 1.55
C THR A 145 34.90 23.82 1.76
N LYS A 146 34.89 24.42 2.96
CA LYS A 146 35.71 25.53 3.42
C LYS A 146 37.19 25.12 3.62
N ALA A 147 37.74 24.35 2.67
CA ALA A 147 39.05 23.70 2.75
C ALA A 147 40.08 24.26 1.74
N GLU A 148 39.72 25.23 0.91
CA GLU A 148 40.67 25.90 -0.01
C GLU A 148 41.11 27.31 0.46
N ALA A 149 40.97 27.62 1.75
CA ALA A 149 41.49 28.88 2.32
C ALA A 149 42.75 28.72 3.18
N THR A 150 43.35 27.53 3.25
CA THR A 150 44.55 27.29 4.08
C THR A 150 45.57 26.35 3.43
N ALA A 151 45.73 26.43 2.11
CA ALA A 151 46.92 25.90 1.44
C ALA A 151 47.66 27.08 0.79
N GLU A 152 48.76 27.44 1.45
CA GLU A 152 49.65 28.59 1.24
C GLU A 152 50.26 28.70 -0.17
N PRO A 153 50.96 29.81 -0.48
CA PRO A 153 52.42 29.75 -0.33
C PRO A 153 53.03 30.87 0.52
N SER A 154 53.57 30.46 1.67
CA SER A 154 54.64 31.12 2.39
C SER A 154 55.94 30.93 1.60
N GLU A 155 56.23 31.80 0.62
CA GLU A 155 57.54 31.81 -0.06
C GLU A 155 57.85 33.15 -0.75
N ALA A 156 57.79 34.27 -0.01
CA ALA A 156 58.25 35.57 -0.54
C ALA A 156 58.91 36.51 0.50
N ALA A 157 59.10 36.09 1.76
CA ALA A 157 59.64 36.94 2.81
C ALA A 157 61.13 36.69 3.15
N ALA A 158 61.79 35.72 2.50
CA ALA A 158 63.19 35.39 2.80
C ALA A 158 64.23 36.12 1.92
N THR A 159 63.82 36.86 0.88
CA THR A 159 64.76 37.46 -0.09
C THR A 159 65.07 38.95 0.11
N HIS A 160 64.50 39.63 1.13
CA HIS A 160 64.74 41.06 1.35
C HIS A 160 65.60 41.40 2.58
N ALA A 161 66.06 40.41 3.35
CA ALA A 161 66.87 40.64 4.55
C ALA A 161 68.40 40.65 4.29
N GLU A 162 68.86 40.26 3.10
CA GLU A 162 70.30 40.19 2.79
C GLU A 162 70.88 41.45 2.11
N GLU A 163 70.04 42.42 1.71
CA GLU A 163 70.49 43.61 0.96
C GLU A 163 70.72 44.87 1.83
N LEU A 164 70.57 44.79 3.16
CA LEU A 164 70.75 45.93 4.09
C LEU A 164 72.00 45.82 5.00
N GLN A 165 72.93 44.91 4.72
CA GLN A 165 74.23 44.83 5.43
C GLN A 165 75.45 45.19 4.57
N ALA A 166 75.26 45.78 3.38
CA ALA A 166 76.35 46.20 2.50
C ALA A 166 76.23 47.67 2.06
N VAL A 167 76.07 48.60 3.00
CA VAL A 167 76.43 50.02 2.89
C VAL A 167 76.85 50.51 4.27
#